data_AF-A0A151U2J1-F1
#
_entry.id   AF-A0A151U2J1-F1
#
_cell.length_a   1.000
_cell.length_b   1.000
_cell.length_c   1.000
_cell.angle_alpha   90.00
_cell.angle_beta   90.00
_cell.angle_gamma   90.00
#
_symmetry.space_group_name_H-M   'P 1'
#
loop_
_entity.id
_entity.type
_entity.pdbx_description
1 polymer ?
#
loop_
_entity_poly.entity_id
_entity_poly.type
_entity_poly.pdbx_seq_one_letter_code
_entity_poly.pdbx_strand_id
1 'polypeptide(L)'
;ISESITPAVAVTIYGDKSFILRCSFIGYQDTLFDAEGRHYYKNCYIQGEIDFIFGGGQSYFENCSLNATGRNKDLPGFVTAQARDSPNNPSGFVFEGGSLVGNGAVNLGRAWRTYSRVIFHKTYFSSVVTPQGWNNFGHDGQDKAIDCGGKDVSYTITVGSSGKVTFKTIQAAIDSVKNNNNQWVKIHIKAGSYIEKVHIPIEKPCIILEGEGSQNTIISFSDNKGTSSSATFVSSPPNVVMSDITFQNTYNVNNKTQKVSPAVAALIQGDKSFIFRCSFIGYQDTLFDAYGRHYYKDCYIQGEVDFIFGRAQSYYENCLLNATGRNLPGFVTAQGRDSPDSPSGFVFEGGSLVGNDKVNLGRAWRAYSRVIFHNTNFSSVVTPQGWNSFGRAGQESKITYAEVDCKGPGADTSKRVPWLKKLTPSQLEEFSLASFINKDNWLDNLPVISK
;
A
#
# COMPACT_ATOMS: atom_id res chain seq x y z
N ILE A 1 11.69 16.08 23.18
CA ILE A 1 11.11 14.72 23.25
C ILE A 1 10.00 14.69 22.22
N SER A 2 10.29 14.23 20.99
CA SER A 2 9.30 14.13 19.93
C SER A 2 8.65 12.76 20.01
N GLU A 3 7.44 12.70 20.52
CA GLU A 3 6.66 11.46 20.60
C GLU A 3 6.41 10.92 19.19
N SER A 4 6.97 9.74 18.93
CA SER A 4 6.58 8.88 17.83
C SER A 4 5.11 8.51 17.98
N ILE A 5 4.27 8.81 16.99
CA ILE A 5 2.91 8.31 16.94
C ILE A 5 2.97 6.83 16.56
N THR A 6 3.11 5.97 17.56
CA THR A 6 2.83 4.54 17.45
C THR A 6 1.31 4.32 17.45
N PRO A 7 0.76 3.39 16.64
CA PRO A 7 -0.62 2.95 16.80
C PRO A 7 -0.83 2.51 18.24
N ALA A 8 -1.77 3.15 18.94
CA ALA A 8 -2.01 2.93 20.36
C ALA A 8 -3.51 2.88 20.58
N VAL A 9 -4.05 1.67 20.54
CA VAL A 9 -5.46 1.41 20.80
C VAL A 9 -5.79 1.80 22.23
N ALA A 10 -6.64 2.81 22.41
CA ALA A 10 -7.05 3.28 23.74
C ALA A 10 -7.95 2.24 24.43
N VAL A 11 -8.79 1.54 23.66
CA VAL A 11 -9.60 0.43 24.15
C VAL A 11 -9.92 -0.56 23.04
N THR A 12 -9.99 -1.85 23.40
CA THR A 12 -10.55 -2.89 22.54
C THR A 12 -11.81 -3.49 23.18
N ILE A 13 -12.89 -3.62 22.41
CA ILE A 13 -14.15 -4.22 22.85
C ILE A 13 -14.45 -5.46 22.00
N TYR A 14 -14.51 -6.63 22.65
CA TYR A 14 -14.87 -7.93 22.04
C TYR A 14 -16.22 -8.48 22.54
N GLY A 15 -16.77 -7.91 23.62
CA GLY A 15 -17.89 -8.51 24.34
C GLY A 15 -19.25 -8.22 23.69
N ASP A 16 -20.01 -9.25 23.33
CA ASP A 16 -21.36 -9.07 22.81
C ASP A 16 -22.33 -8.45 23.83
N LYS A 17 -23.25 -7.61 23.36
CA LYS A 17 -24.24 -6.85 24.16
C LYS A 17 -23.61 -5.89 25.17
N SER A 18 -22.50 -5.26 24.81
CA SER A 18 -21.86 -4.25 25.67
C SER A 18 -22.57 -2.89 25.58
N PHE A 19 -22.80 -2.26 26.74
CA PHE A 19 -23.34 -0.91 26.83
C PHE A 19 -22.28 0.04 27.40
N ILE A 20 -21.93 1.07 26.63
CA ILE A 20 -20.89 2.04 26.93
C ILE A 20 -21.56 3.41 27.05
N LEU A 21 -21.52 3.99 28.25
CA LEU A 21 -22.28 5.20 28.56
C LEU A 21 -21.35 6.29 29.10
N ARG A 22 -21.32 7.45 28.42
CA ARG A 22 -20.55 8.64 28.84
C ARG A 22 -19.06 8.39 29.03
N CYS A 23 -18.47 7.54 28.19
CA CYS A 23 -17.04 7.28 28.19
C CYS A 23 -16.32 8.22 27.21
N SER A 24 -15.03 8.47 27.47
CA SER A 24 -14.15 9.21 26.57
C SER A 24 -13.02 8.31 26.08
N PHE A 25 -12.83 8.25 24.77
CA PHE A 25 -11.78 7.49 24.10
C PHE A 25 -10.88 8.47 23.36
N ILE A 26 -9.62 8.59 23.79
CA ILE A 26 -8.71 9.62 23.30
C ILE A 26 -7.48 8.93 22.73
N GLY A 27 -7.19 9.19 21.47
CA GLY A 27 -6.04 8.67 20.75
C GLY A 27 -5.78 9.48 19.48
N TYR A 28 -4.92 8.94 18.62
CA TYR A 28 -4.57 9.52 17.31
C TYR A 28 -4.89 8.53 16.20
N GLN A 29 -4.15 7.43 16.12
CA GLN A 29 -4.45 6.35 15.21
C GLN A 29 -5.01 5.15 15.98
N ASP A 30 -6.06 4.52 15.43
CA ASP A 30 -6.65 3.29 15.95
C ASP A 30 -7.21 3.45 17.38
N THR A 31 -7.82 4.60 17.72
CA THR A 31 -8.26 4.93 19.09
C THR A 31 -9.19 3.88 19.72
N LEU A 32 -10.29 3.52 19.03
CA LEU A 32 -11.30 2.58 19.51
C LEU A 32 -11.34 1.37 18.58
N PHE A 33 -10.84 0.22 19.08
CA PHE A 33 -11.01 -1.05 18.39
C PHE A 33 -12.32 -1.71 18.81
N ASP A 34 -13.33 -1.51 17.99
CA ASP A 34 -14.67 -2.08 18.12
C ASP A 34 -14.74 -3.41 17.34
N ALA A 35 -14.24 -4.48 17.98
CA ALA A 35 -13.78 -5.68 17.30
C ALA A 35 -14.91 -6.57 16.74
N GLU A 36 -15.77 -7.09 17.61
CA GLU A 36 -16.90 -7.96 17.26
C GLU A 36 -17.97 -7.94 18.36
N GLY A 37 -19.21 -8.30 18.02
CA GLY A 37 -20.34 -8.28 18.94
C GLY A 37 -21.26 -7.07 18.76
N ARG A 38 -22.35 -7.02 19.54
CA ARG A 38 -23.31 -5.91 19.55
C ARG A 38 -22.96 -4.90 20.60
N HIS A 39 -22.69 -3.66 20.21
CA HIS A 39 -22.32 -2.61 21.14
C HIS A 39 -23.22 -1.39 21.01
N TYR A 40 -23.51 -0.76 22.14
CA TYR A 40 -24.30 0.45 22.19
C TYR A 40 -23.55 1.51 22.99
N TYR A 41 -23.13 2.55 22.28
CA TYR A 41 -22.41 3.70 22.81
C TYR A 41 -23.39 4.86 22.94
N LYS A 42 -23.51 5.46 24.13
CA LYS A 42 -24.40 6.61 24.35
C LYS A 42 -23.66 7.75 25.01
N ASN A 43 -23.79 8.96 24.44
CA ASN A 43 -23.18 10.19 24.95
C ASN A 43 -21.66 10.08 25.17
N CYS A 44 -20.96 9.31 24.34
CA CYS A 44 -19.51 9.13 24.45
C CYS A 44 -18.76 10.21 23.68
N TYR A 45 -17.50 10.44 24.06
CA TYR A 45 -16.56 11.30 23.33
C TYR A 45 -15.47 10.43 22.71
N ILE A 46 -15.18 10.63 21.42
CA ILE A 46 -14.15 9.85 20.71
C ILE A 46 -13.27 10.82 19.94
N GLN A 47 -11.96 10.77 20.16
CA GLN A 47 -10.97 11.60 19.47
C GLN A 47 -10.00 10.75 18.66
N GLY A 48 -9.66 11.23 17.46
CA GLY A 48 -8.53 10.70 16.73
C GLY A 48 -8.23 11.41 15.42
N GLU A 49 -7.40 10.76 14.62
CA GLU A 49 -6.82 11.23 13.38
C GLU A 49 -7.07 10.19 12.28
N ILE A 50 -6.61 8.94 12.46
CA ILE A 50 -6.64 7.89 11.45
C ILE A 50 -7.38 6.68 12.01
N ASP A 51 -8.37 6.18 11.27
CA ASP A 51 -9.12 4.96 11.58
C ASP A 51 -9.57 4.89 13.05
N PHE A 52 -9.93 6.04 13.63
CA PHE A 52 -9.98 6.12 15.09
C PHE A 52 -11.17 5.36 15.70
N ILE A 53 -12.14 4.94 14.89
CA ILE A 53 -13.10 3.89 15.22
C ILE A 53 -12.98 2.78 14.16
N PHE A 54 -12.46 1.63 14.52
CA PHE A 54 -12.23 0.55 13.57
C PHE A 54 -12.64 -0.80 14.12
N GLY A 55 -12.85 -1.77 13.22
CA GLY A 55 -13.21 -3.13 13.58
C GLY A 55 -14.51 -3.63 12.94
N GLY A 56 -14.99 -4.77 13.43
CA GLY A 56 -16.10 -5.53 12.86
C GLY A 56 -17.34 -5.59 13.77
N GLY A 57 -17.45 -4.71 14.77
CA GLY A 57 -18.62 -4.62 15.65
C GLY A 57 -19.93 -4.29 14.91
N GLN A 58 -21.05 -4.77 15.47
CA GLN A 58 -22.39 -4.32 15.14
C GLN A 58 -22.80 -3.24 16.15
N SER A 59 -22.46 -1.99 15.85
CA SER A 59 -22.39 -0.95 16.87
C SER A 59 -23.27 0.24 16.56
N TYR A 60 -23.90 0.75 17.61
CA TYR A 60 -24.78 1.91 17.57
C TYR A 60 -24.27 3.00 18.50
N PHE A 61 -23.94 4.17 17.95
CA PHE A 61 -23.38 5.34 18.61
C PHE A 61 -24.44 6.44 18.67
N GLU A 62 -25.14 6.56 19.79
CA GLU A 62 -26.16 7.58 20.00
C GLU A 62 -25.58 8.81 20.70
N ASN A 63 -25.78 9.98 20.09
CA ASN A 63 -25.39 11.29 20.62
C ASN A 63 -23.91 11.36 21.04
N CYS A 64 -23.04 10.65 20.33
CA CYS A 64 -21.61 10.68 20.58
C CYS A 64 -20.95 11.90 19.91
N SER A 65 -19.94 12.47 20.56
CA SER A 65 -19.16 13.58 20.01
C SER A 65 -17.82 13.06 19.51
N LEU A 66 -17.55 13.30 18.22
CA LEU A 66 -16.34 12.87 17.53
C LEU A 66 -15.44 14.09 17.31
N ASN A 67 -14.17 13.97 17.66
CA ASN A 67 -13.18 15.05 17.52
C ASN A 67 -12.02 14.62 16.62
N ALA A 68 -11.93 15.23 15.44
CA ALA A 68 -10.88 15.02 14.45
C ALA A 68 -9.67 15.94 14.72
N THR A 69 -8.49 15.35 14.89
CA THR A 69 -7.27 16.08 15.24
C THR A 69 -6.18 15.94 14.18
N GLY A 70 -5.29 16.94 14.06
CA GLY A 70 -3.89 16.71 13.66
C GLY A 70 -3.51 16.58 12.17
N ARG A 71 -4.43 16.62 11.20
CA ARG A 71 -4.09 16.50 9.75
C ARG A 71 -4.44 17.69 8.86
N ASN A 72 -3.63 17.90 7.82
CA ASN A 72 -3.89 18.84 6.72
C ASN A 72 -4.87 18.26 5.69
N LYS A 73 -5.44 19.14 4.85
CA LYS A 73 -6.42 18.76 3.82
C LYS A 73 -5.84 17.88 2.71
N ASP A 74 -4.54 17.95 2.47
CA ASP A 74 -3.86 17.20 1.41
C ASP A 74 -3.68 15.71 1.76
N LEU A 75 -3.76 15.37 3.05
CA LEU A 75 -3.59 14.01 3.52
C LEU A 75 -4.62 13.69 4.62
N PRO A 76 -5.94 13.72 4.35
CA PRO A 76 -6.95 13.66 5.42
C PRO A 76 -6.91 12.32 6.19
N GLY A 77 -7.39 12.39 7.44
CA GLY A 77 -7.59 11.23 8.30
C GLY A 77 -8.90 10.48 8.00
N PHE A 78 -9.25 9.52 8.85
CA PHE A 78 -10.47 8.72 8.71
C PHE A 78 -11.16 8.53 10.05
N VAL A 79 -12.47 8.83 10.11
CA VAL A 79 -13.28 8.60 11.32
C VAL A 79 -13.49 7.13 11.55
N THR A 80 -13.87 6.39 10.51
CA THR A 80 -14.17 4.96 10.61
C THR A 80 -13.32 4.11 9.68
N ALA A 81 -12.95 2.92 10.14
CA ALA A 81 -12.40 1.84 9.32
C ALA A 81 -13.14 0.53 9.63
N GLN A 82 -14.38 0.43 9.13
CA GLN A 82 -15.27 -0.68 9.43
C GLN A 82 -14.92 -1.90 8.56
N ALA A 83 -14.95 -3.09 9.16
CA ALA A 83 -14.61 -4.35 8.53
C ALA A 83 -15.82 -5.29 8.46
N ARG A 84 -16.12 -5.75 7.25
CA ARG A 84 -17.04 -6.86 6.97
C ARG A 84 -16.40 -7.84 6.00
N ASP A 85 -16.58 -9.12 6.28
CA ASP A 85 -16.07 -10.21 5.45
C ASP A 85 -17.04 -10.62 4.34
N SER A 86 -18.31 -10.22 4.43
CA SER A 86 -19.33 -10.55 3.43
C SER A 86 -20.46 -9.52 3.38
N PRO A 87 -21.21 -9.40 2.27
CA PRO A 87 -22.33 -8.46 2.17
C PRO A 87 -23.50 -8.84 3.08
N ASN A 88 -23.55 -10.09 3.55
CA ASN A 88 -24.57 -10.60 4.48
C ASN A 88 -24.16 -10.49 5.95
N ASN A 89 -22.91 -10.12 6.26
CA ASN A 89 -22.49 -9.90 7.64
C ASN A 89 -23.30 -8.72 8.24
N PRO A 90 -23.98 -8.91 9.39
CA PRO A 90 -24.84 -7.89 9.99
C PRO A 90 -24.07 -6.77 10.70
N SER A 91 -22.75 -6.88 10.84
CA SER A 91 -21.93 -5.84 11.46
C SER A 91 -21.92 -4.54 10.67
N GLY A 92 -21.56 -3.46 11.37
CA GLY A 92 -21.62 -2.10 10.86
C GLY A 92 -21.67 -1.09 11.99
N PHE A 93 -21.37 0.16 11.67
CA PHE A 93 -21.43 1.27 12.62
C PHE A 93 -22.58 2.21 12.27
N VAL A 94 -23.44 2.52 13.22
CA VAL A 94 -24.51 3.52 13.07
C VAL A 94 -24.27 4.64 14.05
N PHE A 95 -24.13 5.86 13.58
CA PHE A 95 -24.05 7.07 14.38
C PHE A 95 -25.39 7.79 14.28
N GLU A 96 -26.09 7.91 15.40
CA GLU A 96 -27.38 8.59 15.53
C GLU A 96 -27.20 9.87 16.34
N GLY A 97 -27.46 11.02 15.72
CA GLY A 97 -27.25 12.31 16.35
C GLY A 97 -25.77 12.63 16.54
N GLY A 98 -25.46 13.44 17.56
CA GLY A 98 -24.08 13.79 17.91
C GLY A 98 -23.41 14.77 16.94
N SER A 99 -22.08 14.83 17.00
CA SER A 99 -21.29 15.75 16.17
C SER A 99 -19.95 15.18 15.76
N LEU A 100 -19.43 15.64 14.62
CA LEU A 100 -18.04 15.49 14.20
C LEU A 100 -17.45 16.89 13.99
N VAL A 101 -16.52 17.24 14.88
CA VAL A 101 -15.85 18.53 14.94
C VAL A 101 -14.34 18.34 15.06
N GLY A 102 -13.59 19.43 15.17
CA GLY A 102 -12.15 19.39 15.44
C GLY A 102 -11.36 20.35 14.57
N ASN A 103 -10.06 20.08 14.44
CA ASN A 103 -9.11 20.90 13.67
C ASN A 103 -8.36 20.12 12.59
N GLY A 104 -8.52 18.79 12.51
CA GLY A 104 -7.92 17.94 11.46
C GLY A 104 -8.91 17.63 10.34
N ALA A 105 -8.44 17.65 9.09
CA ALA A 105 -9.25 17.22 7.95
C ALA A 105 -9.45 15.69 7.96
N VAL A 106 -10.68 15.21 7.79
CA VAL A 106 -11.03 13.78 7.82
C VAL A 106 -12.05 13.38 6.76
N ASN A 107 -11.96 12.15 6.30
CA ASN A 107 -13.05 11.42 5.66
C ASN A 107 -13.90 10.73 6.75
N LEU A 108 -15.21 10.63 6.52
CA LEU A 108 -16.19 9.91 7.36
C LEU A 108 -15.83 8.43 7.53
N GLY A 109 -15.15 7.83 6.56
CA GLY A 109 -14.63 6.49 6.73
C GLY A 109 -13.99 5.87 5.52
N ARG A 110 -13.43 4.69 5.78
CA ARG A 110 -12.96 3.76 4.77
C ARG A 110 -13.28 2.30 5.08
N ALA A 111 -13.21 1.46 4.07
CA ALA A 111 -13.36 0.03 4.24
C ALA A 111 -12.05 -0.59 4.74
N TRP A 112 -12.06 -1.22 5.92
CA TRP A 112 -10.87 -1.93 6.41
C TRP A 112 -10.69 -3.29 5.73
N ARG A 113 -11.81 -3.95 5.41
CA ARG A 113 -11.91 -5.22 4.67
C ARG A 113 -12.73 -5.06 3.40
N THR A 114 -13.01 -6.16 2.72
CA THR A 114 -13.72 -6.20 1.42
C THR A 114 -15.05 -5.46 1.47
N TYR A 115 -15.81 -5.60 2.56
CA TYR A 115 -17.07 -4.89 2.75
C TYR A 115 -16.96 -3.92 3.93
N SER A 116 -17.76 -2.86 3.88
CA SER A 116 -17.95 -1.92 4.99
C SER A 116 -19.42 -1.52 5.09
N ARG A 117 -19.85 -1.11 6.28
CA ARG A 117 -21.17 -0.51 6.48
C ARG A 117 -21.10 0.51 7.61
N VAL A 118 -21.23 1.78 7.25
CA VAL A 118 -21.25 2.88 8.21
C VAL A 118 -22.37 3.85 7.84
N ILE A 119 -23.16 4.25 8.82
CA ILE A 119 -24.28 5.18 8.65
C ILE A 119 -24.08 6.32 9.64
N PHE A 120 -24.12 7.55 9.14
CA PHE A 120 -24.27 8.74 9.96
C PHE A 120 -25.67 9.30 9.72
N HIS A 121 -26.52 9.32 10.74
CA HIS A 121 -27.89 9.78 10.69
C HIS A 121 -28.09 10.90 11.71
N LYS A 122 -28.58 12.05 11.26
CA LYS A 122 -28.76 13.27 12.08
C LYS A 122 -27.49 13.75 12.81
N THR A 123 -26.31 13.35 12.35
CA THR A 123 -25.04 13.82 12.90
C THR A 123 -24.68 15.20 12.34
N TYR A 124 -24.28 16.12 13.20
CA TYR A 124 -23.73 17.40 12.77
C TYR A 124 -22.28 17.24 12.31
N PHE A 125 -21.95 17.74 11.12
CA PHE A 125 -20.58 17.77 10.60
C PHE A 125 -20.09 19.21 10.51
N SER A 126 -18.95 19.52 11.12
CA SER A 126 -18.26 20.79 10.85
C SER A 126 -17.42 20.70 9.57
N SER A 127 -16.73 21.80 9.24
CA SER A 127 -15.86 21.89 8.05
C SER A 127 -14.63 20.97 8.04
N VAL A 128 -14.48 20.11 9.05
CA VAL A 128 -13.43 19.09 9.13
C VAL A 128 -13.63 17.94 8.13
N VAL A 129 -14.88 17.70 7.70
CA VAL A 129 -15.18 16.64 6.72
C VAL A 129 -14.76 17.09 5.33
N THR A 130 -13.90 16.33 4.67
CA THR A 130 -13.46 16.67 3.31
C THR A 130 -14.59 16.47 2.30
N PRO A 131 -14.54 17.13 1.12
CA PRO A 131 -15.49 16.89 0.04
C PRO A 131 -15.53 15.44 -0.46
N GLN A 132 -14.43 14.68 -0.31
CA GLN A 132 -14.40 13.27 -0.68
C GLN A 132 -15.34 12.46 0.22
N GLY A 133 -15.36 12.74 1.53
CA GLY A 133 -16.24 12.13 2.51
C GLY A 133 -15.94 10.66 2.79
N TRP A 134 -15.90 9.78 1.79
CA TRP A 134 -15.66 8.34 1.93
C TRP A 134 -14.53 7.87 1.03
N ASN A 135 -13.78 6.86 1.48
CA ASN A 135 -12.73 6.24 0.69
C ASN A 135 -12.87 4.71 0.73
N ASN A 136 -12.82 4.02 -0.40
CA ASN A 136 -13.07 2.57 -0.39
C ASN A 136 -11.82 1.71 -0.15
N PHE A 137 -10.66 2.27 0.19
CA PHE A 137 -9.40 1.50 0.27
C PHE A 137 -9.17 0.64 -1.00
N GLY A 138 -9.67 1.09 -2.16
CA GLY A 138 -9.62 0.36 -3.42
C GLY A 138 -10.46 -0.90 -3.55
N HIS A 139 -11.47 -1.14 -2.68
CA HIS A 139 -12.20 -2.42 -2.70
C HIS A 139 -13.34 -2.55 -3.71
N ASP A 140 -13.84 -1.49 -4.33
CA ASP A 140 -14.80 -1.59 -5.44
C ASP A 140 -14.88 -0.27 -6.24
N GLY A 141 -14.51 -0.34 -7.52
CA GLY A 141 -15.15 0.45 -8.58
C GLY A 141 -14.72 1.90 -8.82
N GLN A 142 -14.24 2.64 -7.81
CA GLN A 142 -13.86 4.06 -7.98
C GLN A 142 -12.43 4.28 -8.51
N ASP A 143 -11.54 3.32 -8.29
CA ASP A 143 -10.16 3.34 -8.83
C ASP A 143 -10.06 2.51 -10.12
N LYS A 144 -11.20 2.23 -10.78
CA LYS A 144 -11.21 1.52 -12.05
C LYS A 144 -10.55 2.40 -13.10
N ALA A 145 -9.62 1.79 -13.82
CA ALA A 145 -9.00 2.38 -14.99
C ALA A 145 -10.03 3.06 -15.90
N ILE A 146 -9.75 4.31 -16.23
CA ILE A 146 -10.52 5.11 -17.17
C ILE A 146 -9.92 4.99 -18.57
N ASP A 147 -10.66 5.41 -19.59
CA ASP A 147 -10.09 5.63 -20.91
C ASP A 147 -9.21 6.89 -20.90
N CYS A 148 -7.94 6.74 -21.27
CA CYS A 148 -6.96 7.82 -21.36
C CYS A 148 -6.90 8.47 -22.75
N GLY A 149 -7.93 8.27 -23.59
CA GLY A 149 -8.00 8.91 -24.90
C GLY A 149 -7.09 8.29 -25.95
N GLY A 150 -6.78 6.99 -25.81
CA GLY A 150 -5.82 6.28 -26.64
C GLY A 150 -4.41 6.21 -26.02
N LYS A 151 -3.40 6.03 -26.86
CA LYS A 151 -1.99 5.80 -26.46
C LYS A 151 -1.08 7.02 -26.62
N ASP A 152 -1.62 8.09 -27.19
CA ASP A 152 -0.84 9.28 -27.52
C ASP A 152 -0.65 10.17 -26.31
N VAL A 153 0.56 10.72 -26.17
CA VAL A 153 0.87 11.71 -25.14
C VAL A 153 0.30 13.06 -25.59
N SER A 154 -0.65 13.60 -24.83
CA SER A 154 -1.32 14.87 -25.13
C SER A 154 -0.38 16.06 -25.03
N TYR A 155 0.42 16.13 -23.96
CA TYR A 155 1.48 17.13 -23.79
C TYR A 155 2.52 16.67 -22.77
N THR A 156 3.67 17.33 -22.76
CA THR A 156 4.80 17.06 -21.86
C THR A 156 5.09 18.27 -20.97
N ILE A 157 5.20 18.03 -19.66
CA ILE A 157 5.69 18.97 -18.65
C ILE A 157 7.13 18.59 -18.32
N THR A 158 8.06 19.54 -18.37
CA THR A 158 9.47 19.28 -18.04
C THR A 158 9.79 19.78 -16.63
N VAL A 159 10.42 18.94 -15.81
CA VAL A 159 10.84 19.25 -14.45
C VAL A 159 12.36 19.22 -14.34
N GLY A 160 12.97 20.23 -13.72
CA GLY A 160 14.41 20.27 -13.51
C GLY A 160 14.91 21.51 -12.79
N SER A 161 16.16 21.47 -12.33
CA SER A 161 16.81 22.59 -11.64
C SER A 161 17.34 23.67 -12.60
N SER A 162 17.55 23.35 -13.88
CA SER A 162 18.17 24.24 -14.87
C SER A 162 17.74 23.95 -16.32
N GLY A 163 17.94 24.94 -17.19
CA GLY A 163 17.57 24.90 -18.60
C GLY A 163 16.12 25.31 -18.85
N LYS A 164 15.58 24.92 -20.01
CA LYS A 164 14.15 25.12 -20.34
C LYS A 164 13.31 24.08 -19.60
N VAL A 165 12.82 24.46 -18.42
CA VAL A 165 11.98 23.63 -17.55
C VAL A 165 10.69 24.38 -17.23
N THR A 166 9.58 23.65 -17.08
CA THR A 166 8.29 24.22 -16.68
C THR A 166 8.21 24.39 -15.17
N PHE A 167 8.70 23.40 -14.42
CA PHE A 167 8.70 23.41 -12.95
C PHE A 167 10.06 23.00 -12.38
N LYS A 168 10.36 23.48 -11.17
CA LYS A 168 11.57 23.08 -10.42
C LYS A 168 11.35 21.84 -9.56
N THR A 169 10.13 21.57 -9.16
CA THR A 169 9.75 20.45 -8.30
C THR A 169 8.77 19.53 -9.02
N ILE A 170 8.78 18.26 -8.64
CA ILE A 170 7.93 17.22 -9.24
C ILE A 170 6.49 17.42 -8.76
N GLN A 171 6.29 17.76 -7.49
CA GLN A 171 4.93 17.99 -6.97
C GLN A 171 4.22 19.12 -7.71
N ALA A 172 4.90 20.24 -8.01
CA ALA A 172 4.29 21.36 -8.72
C ALA A 172 3.87 20.99 -10.15
N ALA A 173 4.63 20.12 -10.82
CA ALA A 173 4.25 19.59 -12.13
C ALA A 173 3.00 18.73 -12.05
N ILE A 174 2.91 17.82 -11.07
CA ILE A 174 1.71 17.01 -10.83
C ILE A 174 0.51 17.90 -10.51
N ASP A 175 0.68 18.91 -9.64
CA ASP A 175 -0.36 19.84 -9.24
C ASP A 175 -0.94 20.63 -10.43
N SER A 176 -0.13 20.86 -11.47
CA SER A 176 -0.56 21.54 -12.70
C SER A 176 -1.43 20.70 -13.64
N VAL A 177 -1.41 19.37 -13.53
CA VAL A 177 -2.27 18.48 -14.33
C VAL A 177 -3.73 18.69 -13.91
N LYS A 178 -4.65 18.77 -14.87
CA LYS A 178 -6.09 18.96 -14.55
C LYS A 178 -6.62 17.83 -13.66
N ASN A 179 -7.53 18.14 -12.74
CA ASN A 179 -8.28 17.09 -12.05
C ASN A 179 -9.19 16.36 -13.05
N ASN A 180 -9.47 15.08 -12.76
CA ASN A 180 -10.17 14.15 -13.64
C ASN A 180 -9.53 14.09 -15.03
N ASN A 181 -8.20 14.06 -15.07
CA ASN A 181 -7.45 13.95 -16.31
C ASN A 181 -7.79 12.65 -17.04
N ASN A 182 -8.04 12.73 -18.34
CA ASN A 182 -8.47 11.59 -19.16
C ASN A 182 -7.62 11.44 -20.42
N GLN A 183 -6.40 12.01 -20.42
CA GLN A 183 -5.47 12.03 -21.54
C GLN A 183 -4.07 11.78 -21.00
N TRP A 184 -3.21 11.03 -21.69
CA TRP A 184 -1.84 10.82 -21.21
C TRP A 184 -1.07 12.14 -21.12
N VAL A 185 -0.66 12.51 -19.91
CA VAL A 185 0.22 13.66 -19.66
C VAL A 185 1.58 13.14 -19.21
N LYS A 186 2.63 13.52 -19.94
CA LYS A 186 3.99 13.15 -19.57
C LYS A 186 4.60 14.23 -18.67
N ILE A 187 5.09 13.82 -17.51
CA ILE A 187 5.96 14.61 -16.66
C ILE A 187 7.37 14.04 -16.84
N HIS A 188 8.17 14.74 -17.64
CA HIS A 188 9.55 14.39 -17.93
C HIS A 188 10.47 15.07 -16.90
N ILE A 189 11.14 14.26 -16.08
CA ILE A 189 11.99 14.69 -14.98
C ILE A 189 13.44 14.55 -15.40
N LYS A 190 14.12 15.69 -15.54
CA LYS A 190 15.54 15.70 -15.86
C LYS A 190 16.38 15.02 -14.78
N ALA A 191 17.58 14.58 -15.13
CA ALA A 191 18.56 14.07 -14.19
C ALA A 191 18.77 15.05 -13.03
N GLY A 192 18.77 14.52 -11.81
CA GLY A 192 18.89 15.30 -10.59
C GLY A 192 18.43 14.55 -9.35
N SER A 193 18.79 15.09 -8.19
CA SER A 193 18.30 14.65 -6.88
C SER A 193 17.20 15.59 -6.40
N TYR A 194 16.00 15.06 -6.22
CA TYR A 194 14.80 15.76 -5.79
C TYR A 194 14.49 15.35 -4.36
N ILE A 195 14.77 16.24 -3.41
CA ILE A 195 14.50 16.01 -1.99
C ILE A 195 13.12 16.59 -1.66
N GLU A 196 12.07 15.82 -1.92
CA GLU A 196 10.69 16.21 -1.71
C GLU A 196 9.81 14.97 -1.48
N LYS A 197 8.68 15.15 -0.79
CA LYS A 197 7.59 14.17 -0.83
C LYS A 197 6.73 14.45 -2.03
N VAL A 198 6.38 13.39 -2.77
CA VAL A 198 5.61 13.49 -4.00
C VAL A 198 4.37 12.62 -3.90
N HIS A 199 3.22 13.19 -4.22
CA HIS A 199 1.94 12.50 -4.26
C HIS A 199 1.23 12.78 -5.57
N ILE A 200 0.94 11.72 -6.33
CA ILE A 200 -0.04 11.75 -7.40
C ILE A 200 -1.42 11.45 -6.78
N PRO A 201 -2.31 12.44 -6.65
CA PRO A 201 -3.62 12.27 -6.05
C PRO A 201 -4.57 11.47 -6.97
N ILE A 202 -5.60 10.85 -6.38
CA ILE A 202 -6.52 9.94 -7.08
C ILE A 202 -7.25 10.62 -8.24
N GLU A 203 -7.44 11.93 -8.16
CA GLU A 203 -8.11 12.75 -9.17
C GLU A 203 -7.23 13.01 -10.41
N LYS A 204 -5.98 12.53 -10.46
CA LYS A 204 -5.04 12.79 -11.58
C LYS A 204 -4.56 11.51 -12.29
N PRO A 205 -5.47 10.70 -12.89
CA PRO A 205 -5.08 9.52 -13.66
C PRO A 205 -4.43 9.90 -15.00
N CYS A 206 -3.95 8.88 -15.72
CA CYS A 206 -3.32 9.00 -17.04
C CYS A 206 -2.04 9.85 -17.02
N ILE A 207 -1.15 9.59 -16.06
CA ILE A 207 0.15 10.28 -15.93
C ILE A 207 1.28 9.32 -16.29
N ILE A 208 2.24 9.83 -17.07
CA ILE A 208 3.55 9.20 -17.28
C ILE A 208 4.57 10.02 -16.50
N LEU A 209 5.26 9.39 -15.55
CA LEU A 209 6.39 9.97 -14.82
C LEU A 209 7.68 9.35 -15.34
N GLU A 210 8.45 10.09 -16.14
CA GLU A 210 9.62 9.56 -16.87
C GLU A 210 10.88 10.32 -16.44
N GLY A 211 11.88 9.61 -15.90
CA GLY A 211 13.19 10.15 -15.57
C GLY A 211 14.23 10.00 -16.70
N GLU A 212 15.42 10.56 -16.52
CA GLU A 212 16.58 10.42 -17.44
C GLU A 212 17.53 9.28 -16.99
N GLY A 213 16.95 8.19 -16.49
CA GLY A 213 17.65 7.01 -15.98
C GLY A 213 17.56 6.91 -14.46
N SER A 214 17.25 5.71 -13.94
CA SER A 214 17.06 5.52 -12.50
C SER A 214 18.32 5.81 -11.67
N GLN A 215 19.51 5.71 -12.25
CA GLN A 215 20.76 6.10 -11.59
C GLN A 215 20.97 7.63 -11.51
N ASN A 216 20.24 8.40 -12.33
CA ASN A 216 20.43 9.84 -12.49
C ASN A 216 19.25 10.68 -11.98
N THR A 217 18.04 10.14 -11.96
CA THR A 217 16.82 10.82 -11.49
C THR A 217 16.35 10.17 -10.18
N ILE A 218 16.60 10.85 -9.05
CA ILE A 218 16.36 10.31 -7.70
C ILE A 218 15.35 11.19 -6.97
N ILE A 219 14.23 10.61 -6.56
CA ILE A 219 13.27 11.21 -5.63
C ILE A 219 13.54 10.63 -4.25
N SER A 220 13.87 11.49 -3.29
CA SER A 220 14.29 11.07 -1.96
C SER A 220 13.64 11.90 -0.85
N PHE A 221 13.41 11.24 0.29
CA PHE A 221 13.03 11.90 1.52
C PHE A 221 13.48 11.05 2.71
N SER A 222 13.40 11.59 3.93
CA SER A 222 13.80 10.89 5.15
C SER A 222 12.70 10.99 6.20
N ASP A 223 11.82 9.97 6.25
CA ASP A 223 10.72 9.93 7.21
C ASP A 223 10.41 8.49 7.64
N ASN A 224 9.88 8.35 8.86
CA ASN A 224 9.44 7.09 9.47
C ASN A 224 8.14 7.25 10.29
N LYS A 225 7.48 8.43 10.20
CA LYS A 225 6.26 8.72 10.96
C LYS A 225 5.08 7.95 10.39
N GLY A 226 4.87 6.71 10.86
CA GLY A 226 3.80 5.82 10.43
C GLY A 226 4.04 5.23 9.03
N THR A 227 3.64 3.97 8.81
CA THR A 227 3.97 3.24 7.58
C THR A 227 3.54 4.01 6.33
N SER A 228 2.25 4.35 6.18
CA SER A 228 1.77 5.08 4.98
C SER A 228 2.27 6.52 4.87
N SER A 229 2.32 7.26 5.97
CA SER A 229 2.73 8.67 5.98
C SER A 229 4.25 8.85 5.83
N SER A 230 5.04 7.81 6.06
CA SER A 230 6.50 7.82 5.83
C SER A 230 6.91 7.80 4.35
N ALA A 231 5.97 7.51 3.43
CA ALA A 231 6.27 7.36 2.02
C ALA A 231 6.94 8.61 1.41
N THR A 232 8.07 8.43 0.74
CA THR A 232 8.69 9.47 -0.10
C THR A 232 7.82 9.77 -1.32
N PHE A 233 7.32 8.72 -1.98
CA PHE A 233 6.45 8.83 -3.14
C PHE A 233 5.14 8.08 -2.91
N VAL A 234 4.02 8.68 -3.31
CA VAL A 234 2.69 8.06 -3.29
C VAL A 234 2.07 8.19 -4.68
N SER A 235 1.67 7.08 -5.29
CA SER A 235 0.81 7.08 -6.48
C SER A 235 -0.54 6.53 -6.08
N SER A 236 -1.59 7.35 -6.16
CA SER A 236 -2.97 6.93 -5.91
C SER A 236 -3.80 6.56 -7.13
N PRO A 237 -3.74 7.27 -8.28
CA PRO A 237 -4.74 7.12 -9.34
C PRO A 237 -4.50 5.87 -10.18
N PRO A 238 -5.53 5.42 -10.94
CA PRO A 238 -5.33 4.41 -11.95
C PRO A 238 -4.58 4.96 -13.17
N ASN A 239 -4.08 4.05 -14.01
CA ASN A 239 -3.40 4.36 -15.28
C ASN A 239 -2.19 5.28 -15.06
N VAL A 240 -1.19 4.78 -14.33
CA VAL A 240 0.07 5.50 -14.11
C VAL A 240 1.22 4.71 -14.72
N VAL A 241 2.06 5.41 -15.47
CA VAL A 241 3.33 4.86 -15.95
C VAL A 241 4.45 5.56 -15.19
N MET A 242 5.40 4.79 -14.65
CA MET A 242 6.61 5.31 -14.05
C MET A 242 7.81 4.62 -14.72
N SER A 243 8.77 5.40 -15.20
CA SER A 243 9.98 4.84 -15.78
C SER A 243 11.23 5.60 -15.43
N ASP A 244 12.34 4.86 -15.28
CA ASP A 244 13.68 5.42 -15.19
C ASP A 244 13.89 6.39 -14.01
N ILE A 245 13.29 6.08 -12.86
CA ILE A 245 13.36 6.88 -11.63
C ILE A 245 13.78 6.01 -10.45
N THR A 246 14.58 6.56 -9.53
CA THR A 246 14.76 6.00 -8.19
C THR A 246 13.82 6.66 -7.19
N PHE A 247 13.06 5.88 -6.43
CA PHE A 247 12.33 6.29 -5.24
C PHE A 247 13.09 5.80 -4.00
N GLN A 248 13.45 6.72 -3.11
CA GLN A 248 14.32 6.41 -1.97
C GLN A 248 13.78 6.98 -0.67
N ASN A 249 13.79 6.17 0.39
CA ASN A 249 13.66 6.65 1.76
C ASN A 249 15.00 6.45 2.49
N THR A 250 15.64 7.58 2.86
CA THR A 250 16.99 7.56 3.41
C THR A 250 17.05 7.35 4.92
N TYR A 251 15.90 7.24 5.61
CA TYR A 251 15.81 7.22 7.08
C TYR A 251 16.74 6.18 7.72
N ASN A 252 16.62 4.93 7.27
CA ASN A 252 17.46 3.85 7.77
C ASN A 252 18.79 3.76 7.02
N VAL A 253 18.83 4.12 5.73
CA VAL A 253 20.00 3.92 4.85
C VAL A 253 21.25 4.59 5.41
N ASN A 254 21.10 5.80 5.96
CA ASN A 254 22.22 6.62 6.39
C ASN A 254 22.65 6.37 7.84
N ASN A 255 21.89 5.60 8.64
CA ASN A 255 22.18 5.40 10.06
C ASN A 255 22.21 3.91 10.44
N LYS A 256 23.40 3.30 10.36
CA LYS A 256 23.61 1.85 10.61
C LYS A 256 23.50 1.43 12.08
N THR A 257 23.59 2.38 13.01
CA THR A 257 23.56 2.12 14.46
C THR A 257 22.17 2.25 15.07
N GLN A 258 21.22 2.83 14.34
CA GLN A 258 19.85 3.01 14.80
C GLN A 258 19.03 1.72 14.60
N LYS A 259 18.13 1.45 15.54
CA LYS A 259 17.10 0.41 15.40
C LYS A 259 16.28 0.68 14.15
N VAL A 260 16.23 -0.30 13.25
CA VAL A 260 15.46 -0.23 12.01
C VAL A 260 13.98 0.02 12.34
N SER A 261 13.38 0.98 11.63
CA SER A 261 11.96 1.32 11.73
C SER A 261 11.35 1.35 10.32
N PRO A 262 10.04 1.09 10.17
CA PRO A 262 9.34 1.26 8.89
C PRO A 262 9.62 2.62 8.24
N ALA A 263 10.01 2.61 6.97
CA ALA A 263 10.30 3.83 6.21
C ALA A 263 10.07 3.57 4.71
N VAL A 264 8.89 3.95 4.24
CA VAL A 264 8.42 3.65 2.88
C VAL A 264 9.12 4.55 1.85
N ALA A 265 9.70 3.96 0.81
CA ALA A 265 10.24 4.68 -0.34
C ALA A 265 9.13 5.02 -1.34
N ALA A 266 8.25 4.04 -1.63
CA ALA A 266 7.08 4.27 -2.47
C ALA A 266 5.86 3.51 -1.95
N LEU A 267 4.71 4.20 -1.96
CA LEU A 267 3.39 3.60 -1.80
C LEU A 267 2.69 3.65 -3.16
N ILE A 268 2.44 2.49 -3.75
CA ILE A 268 1.76 2.37 -5.03
C ILE A 268 0.36 1.80 -4.80
N GLN A 269 -0.64 2.51 -5.27
CA GLN A 269 -2.03 2.08 -5.25
C GLN A 269 -2.76 2.60 -6.50
N GLY A 270 -3.95 2.06 -6.77
CA GLY A 270 -4.73 2.38 -7.97
C GLY A 270 -4.52 1.35 -9.09
N ASP A 271 -5.53 1.12 -9.92
CA ASP A 271 -5.48 0.05 -10.91
C ASP A 271 -4.58 0.40 -12.12
N LYS A 272 -3.87 -0.58 -12.66
CA LYS A 272 -3.09 -0.47 -13.91
C LYS A 272 -1.90 0.48 -13.85
N SER A 273 -1.02 0.26 -12.88
CA SER A 273 0.27 0.94 -12.85
C SER A 273 1.34 0.12 -13.58
N PHE A 274 2.05 0.72 -14.54
CA PHE A 274 3.23 0.12 -15.16
C PHE A 274 4.50 0.83 -14.68
N ILE A 275 5.40 0.07 -14.07
CA ILE A 275 6.64 0.54 -13.47
C ILE A 275 7.80 -0.14 -14.20
N PHE A 276 8.63 0.64 -14.87
CA PHE A 276 9.65 0.11 -15.78
C PHE A 276 11.03 0.71 -15.52
N ARG A 277 12.05 -0.13 -15.28
CA ARG A 277 13.42 0.32 -14.98
C ARG A 277 13.56 1.28 -13.79
N CYS A 278 12.61 1.25 -12.87
CA CYS A 278 12.66 2.04 -11.64
C CYS A 278 13.47 1.34 -10.55
N SER A 279 13.95 2.11 -9.60
CA SER A 279 14.62 1.61 -8.40
C SER A 279 13.86 2.02 -7.14
N PHE A 280 13.74 1.11 -6.18
CA PHE A 280 13.12 1.35 -4.87
C PHE A 280 14.13 1.04 -3.78
N ILE A 281 14.54 2.07 -3.02
CA ILE A 281 15.65 1.96 -2.07
C ILE A 281 15.18 2.33 -0.66
N GLY A 282 15.29 1.36 0.25
CA GLY A 282 14.94 1.52 1.66
C GLY A 282 15.56 0.40 2.50
N TYR A 283 14.93 0.13 3.65
CA TYR A 283 15.31 -0.97 4.57
C TYR A 283 14.04 -1.74 4.97
N GLN A 284 13.37 -1.34 6.05
CA GLN A 284 12.10 -1.92 6.44
C GLN A 284 10.96 -1.21 5.69
N ASP A 285 10.04 -1.99 5.12
CA ASP A 285 8.85 -1.51 4.42
C ASP A 285 9.17 -0.65 3.17
N THR A 286 10.20 -0.96 2.38
CA THR A 286 10.64 -0.13 1.24
C THR A 286 9.52 0.17 0.22
N LEU A 287 8.86 -0.87 -0.30
CA LEU A 287 7.81 -0.75 -1.31
C LEU A 287 6.48 -1.21 -0.71
N PHE A 288 5.59 -0.25 -0.47
CA PHE A 288 4.20 -0.52 -0.10
C PHE A 288 3.36 -0.65 -1.38
N ASP A 289 3.30 -1.87 -1.91
CA ASP A 289 2.49 -2.27 -3.04
C ASP A 289 1.03 -2.54 -2.60
N ALA A 290 0.29 -1.46 -2.36
CA ALA A 290 -0.87 -1.47 -1.49
C ALA A 290 -2.09 -2.18 -2.09
N TYR A 291 -2.60 -1.76 -3.25
CA TYR A 291 -3.73 -2.41 -3.95
C TYR A 291 -3.78 -1.98 -5.43
N GLY A 292 -4.51 -2.74 -6.26
CA GLY A 292 -4.59 -2.50 -7.71
C GLY A 292 -3.80 -3.54 -8.50
N ARG A 293 -3.88 -3.49 -9.84
CA ARG A 293 -3.05 -4.31 -10.73
C ARG A 293 -1.80 -3.56 -11.15
N HIS A 294 -0.63 -4.10 -10.83
CA HIS A 294 0.63 -3.46 -11.14
C HIS A 294 1.56 -4.39 -11.91
N TYR A 295 2.31 -3.82 -12.84
CA TYR A 295 3.37 -4.52 -13.57
C TYR A 295 4.70 -3.82 -13.31
N TYR A 296 5.62 -4.50 -12.65
CA TYR A 296 6.98 -4.07 -12.42
C TYR A 296 7.88 -4.83 -13.38
N LYS A 297 8.63 -4.12 -14.22
CA LYS A 297 9.54 -4.74 -15.19
C LYS A 297 10.93 -4.14 -15.12
N ASP A 298 11.94 -5.00 -15.06
CA ASP A 298 13.36 -4.62 -15.04
C ASP A 298 13.68 -3.65 -13.88
N CYS A 299 12.97 -3.76 -12.77
CA CYS A 299 13.11 -2.89 -11.60
C CYS A 299 14.18 -3.41 -10.63
N TYR A 300 14.78 -2.49 -9.88
CA TYR A 300 15.63 -2.81 -8.74
C TYR A 300 14.89 -2.51 -7.42
N ILE A 301 14.88 -3.45 -6.49
CA ILE A 301 14.19 -3.28 -5.20
C ILE A 301 15.11 -3.71 -4.07
N GLN A 302 15.36 -2.82 -3.11
CA GLN A 302 16.28 -3.05 -2.00
C GLN A 302 15.60 -2.86 -0.64
N GLY A 303 15.84 -3.80 0.28
CA GLY A 303 15.51 -3.61 1.69
C GLY A 303 15.88 -4.81 2.55
N GLU A 304 15.34 -4.85 3.77
CA GLU A 304 15.64 -5.84 4.80
C GLU A 304 14.38 -6.60 5.23
N VAL A 305 13.50 -5.94 5.97
CA VAL A 305 12.28 -6.53 6.54
C VAL A 305 11.08 -6.05 5.74
N ASP A 306 10.28 -7.00 5.26
CA ASP A 306 9.01 -6.76 4.57
C ASP A 306 9.14 -5.75 3.43
N PHE A 307 10.27 -5.77 2.72
CA PHE A 307 10.62 -4.65 1.85
C PHE A 307 9.75 -4.57 0.57
N ILE A 308 8.96 -5.60 0.28
CA ILE A 308 7.80 -5.55 -0.62
C ILE A 308 6.57 -6.05 0.16
N PHE A 309 5.63 -5.17 0.46
CA PHE A 309 4.45 -5.53 1.26
C PHE A 309 3.20 -4.84 0.76
N GLY A 310 2.04 -5.37 1.14
CA GLY A 310 0.74 -4.87 0.69
C GLY A 310 -0.16 -5.95 0.14
N ARG A 311 -1.23 -5.58 -0.56
CA ARG A 311 -2.27 -6.49 -1.05
C ARG A 311 -2.64 -6.26 -2.52
N ALA A 312 -1.73 -5.67 -3.31
CA ALA A 312 -1.93 -5.54 -4.74
C ALA A 312 -1.93 -6.89 -5.47
N GLN A 313 -2.41 -6.86 -6.70
CA GLN A 313 -2.29 -7.95 -7.66
C GLN A 313 -1.16 -7.59 -8.62
N SER A 314 0.06 -8.01 -8.30
CA SER A 314 1.25 -7.47 -8.94
C SER A 314 2.12 -8.53 -9.58
N TYR A 315 2.64 -8.19 -10.74
CA TYR A 315 3.57 -9.00 -11.51
C TYR A 315 4.93 -8.31 -11.56
N TYR A 316 5.98 -9.00 -11.16
CA TYR A 316 7.35 -8.53 -11.10
C TYR A 316 8.19 -9.34 -12.08
N GLU A 317 8.43 -8.80 -13.27
CA GLU A 317 9.17 -9.46 -14.34
C GLU A 317 10.62 -8.95 -14.39
N ASN A 318 11.58 -9.88 -14.35
CA ASN A 318 13.01 -9.59 -14.49
C ASN A 318 13.56 -8.56 -13.49
N CYS A 319 12.93 -8.45 -12.32
CA CYS A 319 13.38 -7.55 -11.26
C CYS A 319 14.64 -8.10 -10.54
N LEU A 320 15.52 -7.19 -10.13
CA LEU A 320 16.63 -7.47 -9.22
C LEU A 320 16.24 -7.10 -7.79
N LEU A 321 16.10 -8.11 -6.94
CA LEU A 321 15.80 -7.97 -5.53
C LEU A 321 17.11 -8.03 -4.74
N ASN A 322 17.41 -7.00 -3.94
CA ASN A 322 18.62 -6.93 -3.15
C ASN A 322 18.31 -6.88 -1.64
N ALA A 323 18.51 -8.01 -0.97
CA ALA A 323 18.35 -8.13 0.47
C ALA A 323 19.56 -7.54 1.20
N THR A 324 19.35 -6.42 1.88
CA THR A 324 20.33 -5.79 2.75
C THR A 324 20.00 -6.11 4.20
N GLY A 325 20.95 -6.58 5.01
CA GLY A 325 20.68 -6.89 6.42
C GLY A 325 21.62 -6.25 7.42
N ARG A 326 21.19 -6.26 8.68
CA ARG A 326 21.96 -5.85 9.87
C ARG A 326 21.92 -6.94 10.95
N ASN A 327 22.30 -8.17 10.59
CA ASN A 327 22.55 -9.33 11.45
C ASN A 327 21.37 -10.29 11.67
N LEU A 328 20.15 -10.00 11.19
CA LEU A 328 19.01 -10.91 11.30
C LEU A 328 18.39 -11.18 9.93
N PRO A 329 17.91 -12.41 9.66
CA PRO A 329 17.26 -12.70 8.40
C PRO A 329 16.03 -11.83 8.16
N GLY A 330 16.08 -11.06 7.08
CA GLY A 330 14.98 -10.22 6.62
C GLY A 330 13.84 -11.01 5.96
N PHE A 331 12.92 -10.28 5.32
CA PHE A 331 11.82 -10.82 4.53
C PHE A 331 11.67 -10.02 3.25
N VAL A 332 11.74 -10.69 2.11
CA VAL A 332 11.49 -10.05 0.81
C VAL A 332 10.05 -9.59 0.74
N THR A 333 9.10 -10.46 1.06
CA THR A 333 7.67 -10.16 0.93
C THR A 333 6.89 -10.25 2.24
N ALA A 334 5.91 -9.36 2.40
CA ALA A 334 4.85 -9.47 3.41
C ALA A 334 3.48 -9.20 2.78
N GLN A 335 2.99 -10.19 2.03
CA GLN A 335 1.76 -10.06 1.26
C GLN A 335 0.53 -10.19 2.19
N GLY A 336 -0.42 -9.26 2.05
CA GLY A 336 -1.56 -9.00 2.92
C GLY A 336 -2.95 -9.39 2.40
N ARG A 337 -3.08 -10.44 1.60
CA ARG A 337 -4.35 -11.01 1.14
C ARG A 337 -5.09 -11.68 2.29
N ASP A 338 -6.35 -11.28 2.48
CA ASP A 338 -7.17 -11.59 3.64
C ASP A 338 -8.38 -12.48 3.35
N SER A 339 -8.66 -12.79 2.08
CA SER A 339 -9.79 -13.63 1.64
C SER A 339 -9.39 -14.63 0.54
N PRO A 340 -10.00 -15.84 0.48
CA PRO A 340 -9.80 -16.78 -0.63
C PRO A 340 -10.40 -16.30 -1.95
N ASP A 341 -11.26 -15.29 -1.95
CA ASP A 341 -11.90 -14.78 -3.17
C ASP A 341 -11.17 -13.55 -3.77
N SER A 342 -10.27 -12.93 -3.01
CA SER A 342 -9.49 -11.78 -3.49
C SER A 342 -8.55 -12.20 -4.63
N PRO A 343 -8.45 -11.47 -5.75
CA PRO A 343 -7.49 -11.79 -6.81
C PRO A 343 -6.05 -11.34 -6.49
N SER A 344 -5.81 -10.70 -5.34
CA SER A 344 -4.49 -10.16 -4.96
C SER A 344 -3.40 -11.23 -4.83
N GLY A 345 -2.15 -10.78 -5.00
CA GLY A 345 -0.95 -11.60 -4.89
C GLY A 345 0.24 -11.02 -5.61
N PHE A 346 1.43 -11.50 -5.23
CA PHE A 346 2.68 -11.11 -5.87
C PHE A 346 3.23 -12.29 -6.67
N VAL A 347 3.42 -12.09 -7.96
CA VAL A 347 4.08 -13.06 -8.84
C VAL A 347 5.41 -12.46 -9.29
N PHE A 348 6.50 -13.16 -9.01
CA PHE A 348 7.83 -12.82 -9.49
C PHE A 348 8.20 -13.80 -10.59
N GLU A 349 8.53 -13.31 -11.77
CA GLU A 349 8.96 -14.13 -12.89
C GLU A 349 10.32 -13.68 -13.42
N GLY A 350 11.26 -14.62 -13.52
CA GLY A 350 12.63 -14.32 -13.91
C GLY A 350 13.38 -13.55 -12.81
N GLY A 351 14.37 -12.75 -13.23
CA GLY A 351 15.12 -11.87 -12.33
C GLY A 351 16.04 -12.60 -11.35
N SER A 352 16.44 -11.91 -10.29
CA SER A 352 17.35 -12.45 -9.28
C SER A 352 17.11 -11.91 -7.88
N LEU A 353 17.30 -12.75 -6.87
CA LEU A 353 17.40 -12.36 -5.48
C LEU A 353 18.85 -12.51 -5.01
N VAL A 354 19.46 -11.37 -4.71
CA VAL A 354 20.83 -11.25 -4.19
C VAL A 354 20.81 -10.50 -2.85
N GLY A 355 21.97 -10.32 -2.24
CA GLY A 355 22.06 -9.63 -0.96
C GLY A 355 23.40 -9.82 -0.27
N ASN A 356 23.56 -9.14 0.86
CA ASN A 356 24.73 -9.25 1.72
C ASN A 356 24.45 -9.91 3.08
N ASP A 357 23.19 -10.26 3.35
CA ASP A 357 22.76 -10.94 4.58
C ASP A 357 21.71 -12.01 4.24
N LYS A 358 21.34 -12.84 5.22
CA LYS A 358 20.30 -13.85 5.06
C LYS A 358 18.93 -13.23 4.91
N VAL A 359 18.04 -13.89 4.16
CA VAL A 359 16.68 -13.42 3.92
C VAL A 359 15.70 -14.57 3.72
N ASN A 360 14.46 -14.40 4.17
CA ASN A 360 13.34 -15.25 3.81
C ASN A 360 12.63 -14.66 2.58
N LEU A 361 12.13 -15.50 1.68
CA LEU A 361 11.31 -15.12 0.52
C LEU A 361 10.02 -14.39 0.93
N GLY A 362 9.47 -14.70 2.11
CA GLY A 362 8.35 -13.94 2.62
C GLY A 362 7.72 -14.42 3.93
N ARG A 363 6.78 -13.62 4.42
CA ARG A 363 5.92 -13.95 5.56
C ARG A 363 4.46 -13.53 5.38
N ALA A 364 3.55 -14.31 5.94
CA ALA A 364 2.10 -14.14 5.72
C ALA A 364 1.48 -13.04 6.59
N TRP A 365 1.58 -11.78 6.14
CA TRP A 365 0.99 -10.63 6.84
C TRP A 365 -0.51 -10.83 7.10
N ARG A 366 -1.25 -11.42 6.15
CA ARG A 366 -2.66 -11.82 6.31
C ARG A 366 -2.91 -13.30 5.99
N ALA A 367 -4.08 -13.80 6.36
CA ALA A 367 -4.36 -15.24 6.47
C ALA A 367 -4.33 -16.01 5.13
N TYR A 368 -4.57 -15.33 4.01
CA TYR A 368 -4.59 -15.93 2.67
C TYR A 368 -3.45 -15.40 1.80
N SER A 369 -2.32 -15.06 2.44
CA SER A 369 -1.14 -14.51 1.76
C SER A 369 -0.73 -15.39 0.57
N ARG A 370 -0.44 -14.75 -0.56
CA ARG A 370 -0.14 -15.40 -1.84
C ARG A 370 1.05 -14.76 -2.54
N VAL A 371 2.11 -15.54 -2.69
CA VAL A 371 3.37 -15.14 -3.34
C VAL A 371 3.91 -16.31 -4.17
N ILE A 372 4.24 -16.06 -5.42
CA ILE A 372 4.80 -17.05 -6.34
C ILE A 372 6.13 -16.51 -6.84
N PHE A 373 7.20 -17.32 -6.74
CA PHE A 373 8.44 -17.10 -7.47
C PHE A 373 8.53 -18.14 -8.59
N HIS A 374 8.70 -17.69 -9.83
CA HIS A 374 8.77 -18.51 -11.03
C HIS A 374 10.04 -18.17 -11.83
N ASN A 375 10.88 -19.17 -12.13
CA ASN A 375 12.11 -18.98 -12.91
C ASN A 375 13.07 -17.91 -12.35
N THR A 376 13.03 -17.66 -11.03
CA THR A 376 13.88 -16.66 -10.37
C THR A 376 15.19 -17.29 -9.91
N ASN A 377 16.30 -16.58 -10.10
CA ASN A 377 17.61 -17.02 -9.60
C ASN A 377 17.84 -16.54 -8.16
N PHE A 378 18.03 -17.46 -7.23
CA PHE A 378 18.30 -17.18 -5.83
C PHE A 378 19.78 -17.39 -5.52
N SER A 379 20.45 -16.34 -5.06
CA SER A 379 21.79 -16.48 -4.47
C SER A 379 21.72 -17.18 -3.11
N SER A 380 22.87 -17.46 -2.50
CA SER A 380 22.98 -18.19 -1.23
C SER A 380 22.45 -17.40 -0.02
N VAL A 381 21.85 -16.22 -0.22
CA VAL A 381 21.24 -15.40 0.82
C VAL A 381 19.92 -15.99 1.33
N VAL A 382 19.21 -16.76 0.50
CA VAL A 382 17.93 -17.35 0.91
C VAL A 382 18.15 -18.37 2.03
N THR A 383 17.35 -18.24 3.08
CA THR A 383 17.39 -19.17 4.22
C THR A 383 16.82 -20.54 3.84
N PRO A 384 17.28 -21.64 4.47
CA PRO A 384 16.80 -22.99 4.14
C PRO A 384 15.27 -23.13 4.29
N GLN A 385 14.67 -22.55 5.33
CA GLN A 385 13.22 -22.58 5.53
C GLN A 385 12.46 -21.76 4.47
N GLY A 386 13.08 -20.72 3.91
CA GLY A 386 12.55 -19.84 2.86
C GLY A 386 11.39 -18.95 3.27
N TRP A 387 10.45 -19.43 4.08
CA TRP A 387 9.16 -18.78 4.34
C TRP A 387 8.78 -18.81 5.81
N ASN A 388 7.86 -17.92 6.21
CA ASN A 388 7.35 -17.84 7.58
C ASN A 388 5.83 -17.61 7.59
N SER A 389 5.08 -18.32 8.44
CA SER A 389 3.62 -18.17 8.52
C SER A 389 3.16 -16.95 9.32
N PHE A 390 4.09 -16.17 9.88
CA PHE A 390 3.84 -15.00 10.73
C PHE A 390 2.94 -15.32 11.94
N GLY A 391 3.25 -16.40 12.65
CA GLY A 391 2.54 -16.83 13.86
C GLY A 391 1.20 -17.53 13.58
N ARG A 392 0.89 -17.89 12.33
CA ARG A 392 -0.38 -18.52 11.92
C ARG A 392 -0.33 -20.04 11.96
N ALA A 393 0.18 -20.60 13.06
CA ALA A 393 0.25 -22.05 13.24
C ALA A 393 -1.13 -22.71 13.09
N GLY A 394 -1.24 -23.75 12.26
CA GLY A 394 -2.47 -24.48 11.98
C GLY A 394 -3.38 -23.84 10.91
N GLN A 395 -2.97 -22.71 10.32
CA GLN A 395 -3.72 -22.03 9.25
C GLN A 395 -2.93 -21.94 7.93
N GLU A 396 -1.77 -22.58 7.85
CA GLU A 396 -0.87 -22.50 6.70
C GLU A 396 -1.47 -23.10 5.43
N SER A 397 -2.50 -23.93 5.55
CA SER A 397 -3.26 -24.45 4.41
C SER A 397 -3.88 -23.33 3.55
N LYS A 398 -4.20 -22.18 4.15
CA LYS A 398 -4.77 -20.99 3.50
C LYS A 398 -3.74 -20.14 2.75
N ILE A 399 -2.46 -20.28 3.08
CA ILE A 399 -1.35 -19.53 2.46
C ILE A 399 -1.01 -20.21 1.12
N THR A 400 -0.74 -19.41 0.09
CA THR A 400 -0.28 -19.89 -1.22
C THR A 400 1.10 -19.36 -1.53
N TYR A 401 2.13 -20.04 -1.03
CA TYR A 401 3.52 -19.78 -1.37
C TYR A 401 4.07 -20.89 -2.25
N ALA A 402 4.69 -20.52 -3.37
CA ALA A 402 5.25 -21.45 -4.33
C ALA A 402 6.58 -20.95 -4.89
N GLU A 403 7.48 -21.90 -5.13
CA GLU A 403 8.73 -21.73 -5.88
C GLU A 403 8.66 -22.70 -7.06
N VAL A 404 8.74 -22.19 -8.29
CA VAL A 404 8.59 -22.97 -9.53
C VAL A 404 9.78 -22.67 -10.43
N ASP A 405 10.54 -23.71 -10.80
CA ASP A 405 11.72 -23.61 -11.67
C ASP A 405 12.76 -22.55 -11.25
N CYS A 406 12.76 -22.18 -9.97
CA CYS A 406 13.79 -21.30 -9.39
C CYS A 406 15.15 -22.01 -9.38
N LYS A 407 16.21 -21.23 -9.58
CA LYS A 407 17.58 -21.74 -9.75
C LYS A 407 18.55 -21.03 -8.80
N GLY A 408 19.77 -21.53 -8.74
CA GLY A 408 20.86 -20.96 -7.95
C GLY A 408 20.99 -21.57 -6.56
N PRO A 409 22.05 -21.21 -5.82
CA PRO A 409 22.39 -21.84 -4.55
C PRO A 409 21.35 -21.63 -3.43
N GLY A 410 20.47 -20.63 -3.54
CA GLY A 410 19.37 -20.41 -2.60
C GLY A 410 18.09 -21.20 -2.91
N ALA A 411 18.03 -21.91 -4.05
CA ALA A 411 16.81 -22.57 -4.54
C ALA A 411 16.64 -24.02 -4.06
N ASP A 412 17.54 -24.54 -3.20
CA ASP A 412 17.33 -25.86 -2.58
C ASP A 412 16.09 -25.83 -1.68
N THR A 413 15.08 -26.62 -2.06
CA THR A 413 13.80 -26.70 -1.35
C THR A 413 13.74 -27.84 -0.31
N SER A 414 14.80 -28.65 -0.18
CA SER A 414 14.82 -29.85 0.70
C SER A 414 14.55 -29.55 2.18
N LYS A 415 14.81 -28.32 2.63
CA LYS A 415 14.62 -27.84 4.00
C LYS A 415 13.55 -26.75 4.13
N ARG A 416 12.77 -26.51 3.07
CA ARG A 416 11.68 -25.51 3.10
C ARG A 416 10.61 -25.92 4.11
N VAL A 417 9.83 -24.93 4.50
CA VAL A 417 8.61 -25.16 5.28
C VAL A 417 7.74 -26.26 4.63
N PRO A 418 7.14 -27.17 5.42
CA PRO A 418 6.43 -28.34 4.89
C PRO A 418 5.13 -27.98 4.16
N TRP A 419 4.63 -26.76 4.33
CA TRP A 419 3.39 -26.26 3.74
C TRP A 419 3.61 -25.44 2.44
N LEU A 420 4.84 -25.42 1.91
CA LEU A 420 5.12 -24.87 0.58
C LEU A 420 4.25 -25.56 -0.47
N LYS A 421 3.59 -24.79 -1.33
CA LYS A 421 2.68 -25.31 -2.34
C LYS A 421 3.46 -25.77 -3.57
N LYS A 422 3.00 -26.87 -4.16
CA LYS A 422 3.40 -27.32 -5.49
C LYS A 422 2.25 -27.01 -6.44
N LEU A 423 2.49 -26.10 -7.38
CA LEU A 423 1.49 -25.74 -8.38
C LEU A 423 1.56 -26.73 -9.54
N THR A 424 0.39 -27.14 -10.04
CA THR A 424 0.26 -27.83 -11.32
C THR A 424 0.48 -26.86 -12.49
N PRO A 425 0.80 -27.33 -13.70
CA PRO A 425 0.93 -26.46 -14.87
C PRO A 425 -0.30 -25.59 -15.12
N SER A 426 -1.50 -26.14 -14.94
CA SER A 426 -2.75 -25.37 -15.09
C SER A 426 -2.92 -24.29 -14.03
N GLN A 427 -2.55 -24.57 -12.77
CA GLN A 427 -2.56 -23.55 -11.71
C GLN A 427 -1.50 -22.47 -11.95
N LEU A 428 -0.34 -22.85 -12.49
CA LEU A 428 0.72 -21.90 -12.83
C LEU A 428 0.28 -20.95 -13.96
N GLU A 429 -0.46 -21.44 -14.94
CA GLU A 429 -0.99 -20.60 -16.04
C GLU A 429 -1.95 -19.51 -15.53
N GLU A 430 -2.68 -19.74 -14.44
CA GLU A 430 -3.50 -18.69 -13.81
C GLU A 430 -2.65 -17.51 -13.28
N PHE A 431 -1.36 -17.76 -13.05
CA PHE A 431 -0.37 -16.80 -12.62
C PHE A 431 0.52 -16.29 -13.77
N SER A 432 0.21 -16.56 -15.04
CA SER A 432 0.93 -15.92 -16.17
C SER A 432 0.61 -14.43 -16.26
N LEU A 433 1.47 -13.60 -16.87
CA LEU A 433 1.22 -12.16 -17.02
C LEU A 433 -0.16 -11.88 -17.65
N ALA A 434 -0.49 -12.63 -18.71
CA ALA A 434 -1.76 -12.54 -19.43
C ALA A 434 -2.95 -12.87 -18.52
N SER A 435 -2.89 -13.99 -17.81
CA SER A 435 -3.99 -14.45 -16.96
C SER A 435 -4.10 -13.71 -15.64
N PHE A 436 -2.99 -13.31 -15.04
CA PHE A 436 -2.99 -12.75 -13.69
C PHE A 436 -3.44 -11.29 -13.72
N ILE A 437 -2.71 -10.41 -14.41
CA ILE A 437 -2.99 -8.97 -14.37
C ILE A 437 -3.52 -8.39 -15.67
N ASN A 438 -3.40 -9.10 -16.79
CA ASN A 438 -3.67 -8.54 -18.13
C ASN A 438 -4.86 -9.17 -18.87
N LYS A 439 -5.84 -9.76 -18.16
CA LYS A 439 -7.02 -10.39 -18.80
C LYS A 439 -7.84 -9.44 -19.68
N ASP A 440 -7.84 -8.15 -19.35
CA ASP A 440 -8.51 -7.08 -20.10
C ASP A 440 -7.56 -6.38 -21.09
N ASN A 441 -6.39 -6.96 -21.36
CA ASN A 441 -5.37 -6.45 -22.29
C ASN A 441 -4.99 -4.98 -22.05
N TRP A 442 -4.95 -4.56 -20.79
CA TRP A 442 -4.67 -3.17 -20.48
C TRP A 442 -3.23 -2.74 -20.79
N LEU A 443 -2.28 -3.67 -20.75
CA LEU A 443 -0.89 -3.40 -21.13
C LEU A 443 -0.79 -2.97 -22.59
N ASP A 444 -1.69 -3.46 -23.45
CA ASP A 444 -1.71 -3.09 -24.86
C ASP A 444 -2.16 -1.63 -25.05
N ASN A 445 -2.84 -1.04 -24.07
CA ASN A 445 -3.36 0.33 -24.13
C ASN A 445 -2.42 1.36 -23.47
N LEU A 446 -1.23 0.93 -23.06
CA LEU A 446 -0.22 1.84 -22.52
C LEU A 446 0.32 2.78 -23.59
N PRO A 447 0.72 4.00 -23.19
CA PRO A 447 1.36 4.94 -24.09
C PRO A 447 2.73 4.39 -24.52
N VAL A 448 3.23 4.85 -25.67
CA VAL A 448 4.58 4.47 -26.12
C VAL A 448 5.61 5.08 -25.16
N ILE A 449 6.28 4.24 -24.39
CA ILE A 449 7.38 4.63 -23.51
C ILE A 449 8.68 4.57 -24.31
N SER A 450 9.59 5.51 -24.04
CA SER A 450 10.90 5.52 -24.66
C SER A 450 11.66 4.22 -24.31
N LYS A 451 12.10 3.49 -25.34
CA LYS A 451 12.82 2.22 -25.19
C LYS A 451 14.21 2.42 -24.62
#